data_AF-A0A929YJ87-F1
#
_entry.id   AF-A0A929YJ87-F1
#
_cell.length_a   1.000
_cell.length_b   1.000
_cell.length_c   1.000
_cell.angle_alpha   90.00
_cell.angle_beta   90.00
_cell.angle_gamma   90.00
#
_symmetry.space_group_name_H-M   'P 1'
#
loop_
_entity.id
_entity.type
_entity.pdbx_description
1 polymer ?
#
loop_
_entity_poly.entity_id
_entity_poly.type
_entity_poly.pdbx_seq_one_letter_code
_entity_poly.pdbx_strand_id
1 'polypeptide(L)'
;MEQKTIRLTVAQAIVKFLDQQYVSMDGEETKFVEAFFTIFGHGIALGLGEALDSDPGSIKVMQGRNEQGMCHCAIAYAKQSNRRKIIP
;
A
#
# COMPACT_ATOMS: atom_id res chain seq x y z
N MET A 1 2.65 -19.45 -25.35
CA MET A 1 1.94 -18.16 -25.42
C MET A 1 2.91 -17.10 -24.94
N GLU A 2 3.17 -16.07 -25.75
CA GLU A 2 3.99 -14.94 -25.33
C GLU A 2 3.26 -14.20 -24.21
N GLN A 3 3.89 -14.07 -23.04
CA GLN A 3 3.28 -13.32 -21.94
C GLN A 3 3.37 -11.82 -22.25
N LYS A 4 2.21 -11.17 -22.34
CA LYS A 4 2.13 -9.72 -22.51
C LYS A 4 2.74 -9.03 -21.29
N THR A 5 3.85 -8.33 -21.48
CA THR A 5 4.47 -7.52 -20.44
C THR A 5 3.99 -6.07 -20.52
N ILE A 6 4.13 -5.34 -19.42
CA ILE A 6 3.88 -3.90 -19.34
C ILE A 6 5.14 -3.19 -18.84
N ARG A 7 5.37 -1.96 -19.29
CA ARG A 7 6.48 -1.12 -18.82
C ARG A 7 5.98 -0.19 -17.73
N LEU A 8 6.64 -0.20 -16.57
CA LEU A 8 6.29 0.60 -15.39
C LEU A 8 7.54 1.29 -14.83
N THR A 9 7.36 2.43 -14.16
CA THR A 9 8.39 2.95 -13.25
C THR A 9 8.49 2.05 -12.01
N VAL A 10 9.59 2.14 -11.26
CA VAL A 10 9.74 1.38 -10.01
C VAL A 10 8.62 1.72 -9.02
N ALA A 11 8.22 2.99 -8.92
CA ALA A 11 7.14 3.42 -8.03
C ALA A 11 5.79 2.82 -8.43
N GLN A 12 5.45 2.83 -9.73
CA GLN A 12 4.24 2.21 -10.24
C GLN A 12 4.24 0.69 -10.00
N ALA A 13 5.38 0.03 -10.18
CA ALA A 13 5.52 -1.40 -9.89
C ALA A 13 5.30 -1.71 -8.41
N ILE A 14 5.83 -0.88 -7.49
CA ILE A 14 5.60 -1.03 -6.04
C ILE A 14 4.12 -0.86 -5.69
N VAL A 15 3.46 0.18 -6.20
CA VAL A 15 2.02 0.43 -5.93
C VAL A 15 1.18 -0.74 -6.42
N LYS A 16 1.37 -1.18 -7.67
CA LYS A 16 0.64 -2.33 -8.24
C LYS A 16 0.93 -3.63 -7.49
N PHE A 17 2.18 -3.86 -7.10
CA PHE A 17 2.56 -5.04 -6.32
C PHE A 17 1.83 -5.05 -4.97
N LEU A 18 1.87 -3.93 -4.24
CA LEU A 18 1.25 -3.82 -2.93
C LEU A 18 -0.28 -3.93 -3.00
N ASP A 19 -0.93 -3.37 -4.02
CA ASP A 19 -2.38 -3.46 -4.21
C ASP A 19 -2.86 -4.91 -4.42
N GLN A 20 -1.97 -5.79 -4.89
CA GLN A 20 -2.25 -7.20 -5.17
C GLN A 20 -1.77 -8.13 -4.05
N GLN A 21 -1.62 -7.63 -2.82
CA GLN A 21 -1.24 -8.45 -1.66
C GLN A 21 -2.47 -8.93 -0.88
N TYR A 22 -2.52 -10.24 -0.66
CA TYR A 22 -3.59 -10.92 0.06
C TYR A 22 -2.99 -11.91 1.07
N VAL A 23 -3.73 -12.18 2.15
CA VAL A 23 -3.42 -13.22 3.13
C VAL A 23 -4.55 -14.23 3.11
N SER A 24 -4.21 -15.52 2.99
CA SER A 24 -5.16 -16.62 3.10
C SER A 24 -4.96 -17.34 4.43
N MET A 25 -6.04 -17.47 5.21
CA MET A 25 -6.04 -18.17 6.49
C MET A 25 -7.42 -18.75 6.76
N ASP A 26 -7.48 -19.99 7.24
CA ASP A 26 -8.74 -20.69 7.56
C ASP A 26 -9.73 -20.78 6.37
N GLY A 27 -9.23 -20.78 5.14
CA GLY A 27 -10.04 -20.82 3.92
C GLY A 27 -10.60 -19.47 3.48
N GLU A 28 -10.31 -18.39 4.21
CA GLU A 28 -10.70 -17.02 3.86
C GLU A 28 -9.49 -16.26 3.30
N GLU A 29 -9.68 -15.59 2.17
CA GLU A 29 -8.69 -14.67 1.60
C GLU A 29 -9.08 -13.23 1.93
N THR A 30 -8.15 -12.50 2.57
CA THR A 30 -8.34 -11.10 2.96
C THR A 30 -7.30 -10.24 2.26
N LYS A 31 -7.72 -9.07 1.75
CA LYS A 31 -6.79 -8.08 1.21
C LYS A 31 -5.87 -7.57 2.32
N PHE A 32 -4.56 -7.70 2.13
CA PHE A 32 -3.57 -7.43 3.16
C PHE A 32 -3.19 -5.94 3.23
N VAL A 33 -3.00 -5.33 2.06
CA VAL A 33 -2.66 -3.90 1.92
C VAL A 33 -3.86 -3.17 1.32
N GLU A 34 -4.66 -2.57 2.18
CA GLU A 34 -5.88 -1.84 1.78
C GLU A 34 -5.67 -0.32 1.72
N ALA A 35 -4.62 0.18 2.38
CA ALA A 35 -4.37 1.60 2.54
C ALA A 35 -2.87 1.92 2.55
N PHE A 36 -2.54 3.18 2.30
CA PHE A 36 -1.16 3.71 2.30
C PHE A 36 -1.14 5.04 3.04
N PHE A 37 -0.35 5.15 4.10
CA PHE A 37 -0.11 6.44 4.72
C PHE A 37 0.96 7.24 3.97
N THR A 38 0.71 8.51 3.73
CA THR A 38 1.64 9.38 3.00
C THR A 38 1.99 10.63 3.80
N ILE A 39 3.28 10.98 3.79
CA ILE A 39 3.79 12.32 4.11
C ILE A 39 4.74 12.67 2.98
N PHE A 40 4.27 13.48 2.04
CA PHE A 40 5.06 13.80 0.85
C PHE A 40 6.12 14.85 1.18
N GLY A 41 7.37 14.46 0.97
CA GLY A 41 8.52 15.34 0.85
C GLY A 41 9.20 15.17 -0.50
N HIS A 42 10.15 16.04 -0.83
CA HIS A 42 10.84 16.06 -2.14
C HIS A 42 11.36 14.69 -2.59
N GLY A 43 11.87 13.86 -1.67
CA GLY A 43 12.44 12.56 -1.99
C GLY A 43 11.45 11.47 -2.41
N ILE A 44 10.15 11.63 -2.13
CA ILE A 44 9.14 10.59 -2.38
C ILE A 44 7.96 11.08 -3.24
N ALA A 45 7.74 12.40 -3.30
CA ALA A 45 6.62 13.00 -4.03
C ALA A 45 6.66 12.69 -5.53
N LEU A 46 7.81 12.88 -6.19
CA LEU A 46 7.93 12.67 -7.65
C LEU A 46 7.98 11.19 -8.07
N GLY A 47 8.10 10.27 -7.11
CA GLY A 47 8.12 8.83 -7.35
C GLY A 47 6.80 8.17 -6.94
N LEU A 48 6.69 7.84 -5.65
CA LEU A 48 5.50 7.19 -5.10
C LEU A 48 4.29 8.12 -5.06
N GLY A 49 4.48 9.43 -4.85
CA GLY A 49 3.37 10.39 -4.91
C GLY A 49 2.72 10.40 -6.28
N GLU A 50 3.50 10.59 -7.34
CA GLU A 50 3.04 10.52 -8.73
C GLU A 50 2.37 9.18 -9.06
N ALA A 51 2.96 8.06 -8.63
CA ALA A 51 2.40 6.73 -8.90
C ALA A 51 1.03 6.52 -8.21
N LEU A 52 0.90 6.96 -6.95
CA LEU A 52 -0.36 6.88 -6.20
C LEU A 52 -1.42 7.86 -6.72
N ASP A 53 -1.02 9.03 -7.24
CA ASP A 53 -1.94 9.99 -7.86
C ASP A 53 -2.44 9.49 -9.22
N SER A 54 -1.56 8.89 -10.02
CA SER A 54 -1.88 8.38 -11.35
C SER A 54 -2.79 7.14 -11.33
N ASP A 55 -2.46 6.14 -10.51
CA ASP A 55 -3.22 4.88 -10.39
C ASP A 55 -2.89 4.17 -9.05
N PRO A 56 -3.65 4.44 -7.98
CA PRO A 56 -3.47 3.76 -6.71
C PRO A 56 -4.07 2.34 -6.70
N GLY A 57 -4.67 1.88 -7.80
CA GLY A 57 -5.49 0.67 -7.80
C GLY A 57 -6.68 0.81 -6.85
N SER A 58 -6.77 -0.10 -5.88
CA SER A 58 -7.80 -0.03 -4.82
C SER A 58 -7.24 0.35 -3.45
N ILE A 59 -5.97 0.78 -3.39
CA ILE A 59 -5.35 1.27 -2.16
C ILE A 59 -5.94 2.64 -1.79
N LYS A 60 -6.38 2.77 -0.54
CA LYS A 60 -6.78 4.06 0.03
C LYS A 60 -5.57 4.88 0.45
N VAL A 61 -5.34 6.03 -0.18
CA VAL A 61 -4.25 6.95 0.18
C VAL A 61 -4.68 7.86 1.34
N MET A 62 -3.90 7.88 2.42
CA MET A 62 -4.21 8.61 3.65
C MET A 62 -3.07 9.55 4.03
N GLN A 63 -3.33 10.85 3.96
CA GLN A 63 -2.33 11.86 4.34
C GLN A 63 -2.13 11.88 5.85
N GLY A 64 -0.91 11.57 6.29
CA GLY A 64 -0.46 11.76 7.66
C GLY A 64 0.13 13.15 7.90
N ARG A 65 0.42 13.45 9.16
CA ARG A 65 1.11 14.68 9.60
C ARG A 65 2.29 14.40 10.54
N ASN A 66 2.43 13.16 10.99
CA ASN A 66 3.47 12.70 11.89
C ASN A 66 3.80 11.23 11.58
N GLU A 67 5.05 10.96 11.22
CA GLU A 67 5.52 9.62 10.83
C GLU A 67 5.46 8.62 11.98
N GLN A 68 5.77 9.05 13.21
CA GLN A 68 5.67 8.20 14.41
C GLN A 68 4.22 7.84 14.70
N GLY A 69 3.30 8.80 14.59
CA GLY A 69 1.87 8.58 14.76
C GLY A 69 1.32 7.56 13.75
N MET A 70 1.66 7.70 12.47
CA MET A 70 1.32 6.73 11.43
C MET A 70 1.86 5.33 11.74
N CYS A 71 3.11 5.23 12.17
CA CYS A 71 3.75 3.96 12.54
C CYS A 71 3.01 3.29 13.70
N HIS A 72 2.69 4.03 14.76
CA HIS A 72 1.93 3.51 15.89
C HIS A 72 0.52 3.06 15.50
N CYS A 73 -0.18 3.82 14.66
CA CYS A 73 -1.50 3.44 14.13
C CYS A 73 -1.42 2.13 13.35
N ALA A 74 -0.44 1.98 12.44
CA ALA A 74 -0.26 0.75 11.68
C ALA A 74 0.07 -0.45 12.59
N ILE A 75 0.96 -0.29 13.57
CA ILE A 75 1.29 -1.35 14.54
C ILE A 75 0.06 -1.78 15.34
N ALA A 76 -0.71 -0.82 15.86
CA ALA A 76 -1.89 -1.11 16.67
C ALA A 76 -2.96 -1.81 15.83
N TYR A 77 -3.25 -1.31 14.63
CA TYR A 77 -4.23 -1.89 13.73
C TYR A 77 -3.85 -3.29 13.26
N ALA A 78 -2.57 -3.50 12.92
CA ALA A 78 -2.08 -4.82 12.55
C ALA A 78 -2.23 -5.82 13.69
N LYS A 79 -1.93 -5.43 14.93
CA LYS A 79 -2.14 -6.30 16.10
C LYS A 79 -3.63 -6.62 16.32
N GLN A 80 -4.49 -5.60 16.26
CA GLN A 80 -5.93 -5.76 16.44
C GLN A 80 -6.54 -6.65 15.35
N SER A 81 -5.99 -6.61 14.13
CA SER A 81 -6.43 -7.38 12.98
C SER A 81 -5.76 -8.76 12.88
N ASN A 82 -5.13 -9.25 13.94
CA ASN A 82 -4.37 -10.51 13.95
C ASN A 82 -3.34 -10.61 12.81
N ARG A 83 -2.76 -9.47 12.40
CA ARG A 83 -1.83 -9.31 11.28
C ARG A 83 -2.39 -9.76 9.93
N ARG A 84 -3.72 -9.80 9.78
CA ARG A 84 -4.39 -10.08 8.50
C ARG A 84 -4.60 -8.82 7.64
N LYS A 85 -4.49 -7.64 8.27
CA LYS A 85 -4.51 -6.30 7.66
C LYS A 85 -3.47 -5.43 8.37
N ILE A 86 -2.89 -4.42 7.70
CA ILE A 86 -1.75 -3.66 8.27
C ILE A 86 -1.96 -2.16 8.43
N ILE A 87 -2.93 -1.56 7.73
CA ILE A 87 -3.23 -0.13 7.79
C ILE A 87 -4.76 0.03 7.90
N PRO A 88 -5.26 0.91 8.78
CA PRO A 88 -6.68 1.13 9.02
C PRO A 88 -7.46 1.74 7.84
#